data_AF-A0A6M5YZC4-F1
#
_entry.id   AF-A0A6M5YZC4-F1
#
_cell.length_a   1.000
_cell.length_b   1.000
_cell.length_c   1.000
_cell.angle_alpha   90.00
_cell.angle_beta   90.00
_cell.angle_gamma   90.00
#
_symmetry.space_group_name_H-M   'P 1'
#
loop_
_entity.id
_entity.type
_entity.pdbx_description
1 polymer ?
#
loop_
_entity_poly.entity_id
_entity_poly.type
_entity_poly.pdbx_seq_one_letter_code
_entity_poly.pdbx_strand_id
1 'polypeptide(L)'
;MDVPFRLVRREPPRAADAFLVLTTGPAALAAACACCDTLPETFAVAGGFVLLPRGAVRGPVPGAIRLARLAGDLFAPVDADLLPALLPDEAVGLTRDRGLIVLPGGTVLSFDPGAPLPVSRWLAPPTVRRAEWRPFPRRPDRPDTLTAIERPSPPVIAVIELLGAGAPDDAEPLPGAGEGAAGPVPDDARPPTGSALARAVFGAGLAAGGLLAWLGKQFGSTKLARIGGDLARRAIERVPRLSESSSATRRPRARGCSDSCNPATWRRG
;
A
#
# COMPACT_ATOMS: atom_id res chain seq x y z
N MET A 1 -34.40 35.58 -1.37
CA MET A 1 -33.18 36.22 -1.89
C MET A 1 -32.31 35.12 -2.44
N ASP A 2 -31.96 35.21 -3.72
CA ASP A 2 -31.06 34.25 -4.39
C ASP A 2 -29.69 34.91 -4.48
N VAL A 3 -28.84 34.68 -3.48
CA VAL A 3 -27.46 35.18 -3.49
C VAL A 3 -26.58 34.03 -3.98
N PRO A 4 -26.02 34.12 -5.21
CA PRO A 4 -25.26 33.02 -5.76
C PRO A 4 -23.93 32.87 -5.01
N PHE A 5 -23.75 31.76 -4.32
CA PHE A 5 -22.47 31.41 -3.73
C PHE A 5 -21.43 31.13 -4.81
N ARG A 6 -20.24 31.67 -4.63
CA ARG A 6 -19.07 31.45 -5.49
C ARG A 6 -17.93 30.90 -4.67
N LEU A 7 -17.14 30.02 -5.28
CA LEU A 7 -15.89 29.58 -4.68
C LEU A 7 -14.76 30.49 -5.17
N VAL A 8 -13.97 30.99 -4.24
CA VAL A 8 -12.72 31.71 -4.51
C VAL A 8 -11.54 30.85 -4.09
N ARG A 9 -10.48 30.86 -4.90
CA ARG A 9 -9.28 30.08 -4.62
C ARG A 9 -8.61 30.59 -3.33
N ARG A 10 -8.16 29.67 -2.50
CA ARG A 10 -7.48 29.92 -1.23
C ARG A 10 -6.05 29.40 -1.27
N GLU A 11 -5.13 30.17 -0.70
CA GLU A 11 -3.76 29.74 -0.41
C GLU A 11 -3.39 30.15 1.04
N PRO A 12 -2.92 29.22 1.90
CA PRO A 12 -2.70 27.80 1.67
C PRO A 12 -3.98 26.94 1.74
N PRO A 13 -4.00 25.74 1.15
CA PRO A 13 -5.12 24.82 1.24
C PRO A 13 -5.33 24.33 2.69
N ARG A 14 -6.58 24.08 3.06
CA ARG A 14 -6.97 23.52 4.36
C ARG A 14 -6.66 22.01 4.45
N ALA A 15 -6.72 21.49 5.68
CA ALA A 15 -6.77 20.04 5.89
C ALA A 15 -8.05 19.47 5.26
N ALA A 16 -8.00 18.21 4.84
CA ALA A 16 -9.16 17.52 4.28
C ALA A 16 -9.91 16.80 5.40
N ASP A 17 -11.19 17.09 5.54
CA ASP A 17 -12.11 16.46 6.50
C ASP A 17 -13.00 15.41 5.82
N ALA A 18 -13.17 15.51 4.50
CA ALA A 18 -13.95 14.57 3.70
C ALA A 18 -13.36 14.42 2.29
N PHE A 19 -13.85 13.41 1.57
CA PHE A 19 -13.43 13.11 0.20
C PHE A 19 -14.66 12.87 -0.67
N LEU A 20 -14.76 13.55 -1.81
CA LEU A 20 -15.79 13.33 -2.80
C LEU A 20 -15.25 12.48 -3.94
N VAL A 21 -15.85 11.31 -4.16
CA VAL A 21 -15.50 10.38 -5.25
C VAL A 21 -16.60 10.41 -6.30
N LEU A 22 -16.31 11.03 -7.45
CA LEU A 22 -17.24 11.17 -8.57
C LEU A 22 -17.25 9.90 -9.44
N THR A 23 -17.76 8.82 -8.87
CA THR A 23 -17.90 7.52 -9.55
C THR A 23 -19.17 6.83 -9.11
N THR A 24 -19.81 6.11 -10.03
CA THR A 24 -20.93 5.22 -9.73
C THR A 24 -20.46 3.79 -9.47
N GLY A 25 -19.18 3.49 -9.72
CA GLY A 25 -18.62 2.15 -9.64
C GLY A 25 -18.21 1.77 -8.21
N PRO A 26 -18.66 0.61 -7.69
CA PRO A 26 -18.34 0.19 -6.33
C PRO A 26 -16.85 -0.14 -6.12
N ALA A 27 -16.13 -0.52 -7.18
CA ALA A 27 -14.70 -0.81 -7.12
C ALA A 27 -13.86 0.43 -6.79
N ALA A 28 -14.19 1.58 -7.38
CA ALA A 28 -13.49 2.84 -7.12
C ALA A 28 -13.79 3.36 -5.70
N LEU A 29 -15.04 3.20 -5.25
CA LEU A 29 -15.42 3.48 -3.86
C LEU A 29 -14.65 2.59 -2.87
N ALA A 30 -14.57 1.28 -3.13
CA ALA A 30 -13.81 0.35 -2.28
C ALA A 30 -12.32 0.68 -2.24
N ALA A 31 -11.72 1.06 -3.37
CA ALA A 31 -10.33 1.49 -3.44
C ALA A 31 -10.10 2.78 -2.62
N ALA A 32 -11.04 3.73 -2.67
CA ALA A 32 -10.97 4.94 -1.86
C ALA A 32 -11.08 4.64 -0.35
N CYS A 33 -12.01 3.77 0.04
CA CYS A 33 -12.15 3.33 1.43
C CYS A 33 -10.89 2.60 1.96
N ALA A 34 -10.16 1.89 1.10
CA ALA A 34 -8.93 1.19 1.48
C ALA A 34 -7.76 2.14 1.83
N CYS A 35 -7.85 3.42 1.46
CA CYS A 35 -6.87 4.44 1.86
C CYS A 35 -7.08 4.95 3.30
N CYS A 36 -8.22 4.66 3.92
CA CYS A 36 -8.55 5.06 5.29
C CYS A 36 -8.12 3.98 6.29
N ASP A 37 -7.68 4.38 7.49
CA ASP A 37 -7.33 3.43 8.56
C ASP A 37 -8.54 2.66 9.08
N THR A 38 -9.68 3.34 9.14
CA THR A 38 -10.98 2.79 9.51
C THR A 38 -11.95 3.00 8.36
N LEU A 39 -12.96 2.14 8.27
CA LEU A 39 -13.99 2.28 7.26
C LEU A 39 -14.72 3.63 7.46
N PRO A 40 -14.66 4.55 6.46
CA PRO A 40 -15.30 5.85 6.58
C PRO A 40 -16.83 5.73 6.53
N GLU A 41 -17.51 6.72 7.11
CA GLU A 41 -18.93 6.90 6.80
C GLU A 41 -19.05 7.31 5.34
N THR A 42 -19.94 6.65 4.62
CA THR A 42 -20.12 6.86 3.18
C THR A 42 -21.53 7.36 2.95
N PHE A 43 -21.70 8.42 2.19
CA PHE A 43 -23.01 8.93 1.81
C PHE A 43 -23.12 9.02 0.30
N ALA A 44 -24.29 8.69 -0.23
CA ALA A 44 -24.57 8.84 -1.65
C ALA A 44 -24.83 10.32 -1.96
N VAL A 45 -24.29 10.78 -3.08
CA VAL A 45 -24.56 12.11 -3.67
C VAL A 45 -24.90 11.95 -5.15
N ALA A 46 -25.46 12.99 -5.76
CA ALA A 46 -25.68 12.98 -7.21
C ALA A 46 -24.35 12.78 -7.95
N GLY A 47 -24.22 11.65 -8.65
CA GLY A 47 -23.03 11.31 -9.45
C GLY A 47 -21.86 10.69 -8.67
N GLY A 48 -22.01 10.35 -7.39
CA GLY A 48 -20.91 9.75 -6.65
C GLY A 48 -21.17 9.49 -5.17
N PHE A 49 -20.09 9.54 -4.40
CA PHE A 49 -20.09 9.28 -2.95
C PHE A 49 -19.24 10.30 -2.21
N VAL A 50 -19.65 10.66 -1.00
CA VAL A 50 -18.81 11.41 -0.06
C VAL A 50 -18.37 10.48 1.08
N LEU A 51 -17.09 10.54 1.41
CA LEU A 51 -16.44 9.75 2.45
C LEU A 51 -16.05 10.67 3.61
N LEU A 52 -16.52 10.35 4.81
CA LEU A 52 -16.19 11.01 6.06
C LEU A 52 -15.33 10.04 6.89
N PRO A 53 -13.99 10.12 6.81
CA PRO A 53 -13.11 9.27 7.59
C PRO A 53 -13.22 9.60 9.09
N ARG A 54 -13.26 8.55 9.93
CA ARG A 54 -13.23 8.67 11.40
C ARG A 54 -11.80 8.70 11.97
N GLY A 55 -10.80 8.50 11.13
CA GLY A 55 -9.39 8.40 11.53
C GLY A 55 -8.47 8.96 10.45
N ALA A 56 -7.17 8.69 10.60
CA ALA A 56 -6.19 9.14 9.63
C ALA A 56 -6.37 8.46 8.26
N VAL A 57 -5.95 9.18 7.23
CA VAL A 57 -5.89 8.68 5.86
C VAL A 57 -4.43 8.44 5.51
N ARG A 58 -4.12 7.22 5.05
CA ARG A 58 -2.73 6.75 4.83
C ARG A 58 -2.01 7.42 3.67
N GLY A 59 -2.72 8.22 2.88
CA GLY A 59 -2.19 8.86 1.69
C GLY A 59 -3.28 9.56 0.87
N PRO A 60 -2.93 10.06 -0.32
CA PRO A 60 -3.91 10.63 -1.24
C PRO A 60 -4.91 9.55 -1.68
N VAL A 61 -6.20 9.92 -1.71
CA VAL A 61 -7.28 9.06 -2.22
C VAL A 61 -7.39 9.28 -3.73
N PRO A 62 -7.07 8.29 -4.58
CA PRO A 62 -7.03 8.50 -6.03
C PRO A 62 -8.40 8.88 -6.60
N GLY A 63 -8.44 9.89 -7.48
CA GLY A 63 -9.67 10.33 -8.14
C GLY A 63 -10.69 11.02 -7.21
N ALA A 64 -10.31 11.33 -5.97
CA ALA A 64 -11.18 12.03 -5.03
C ALA A 64 -10.84 13.52 -4.92
N ILE A 65 -11.88 14.34 -4.81
CA ILE A 65 -11.76 15.75 -4.47
C ILE A 65 -11.65 15.85 -2.95
N ARG A 66 -10.58 16.46 -2.47
CA ARG A 66 -10.37 16.73 -1.04
C ARG A 66 -11.27 17.87 -0.60
N LEU A 67 -12.05 17.64 0.45
CA LEU A 67 -13.00 18.61 0.97
C LEU A 67 -12.60 19.05 2.38
N ALA A 68 -12.69 20.35 2.65
CA ALA A 68 -12.63 20.92 3.97
C ALA A 68 -14.04 21.21 4.49
N ARG A 69 -14.26 20.97 5.77
CA ARG A 69 -15.50 21.33 6.46
C ARG A 69 -15.48 22.84 6.74
N LEU A 70 -16.51 23.55 6.30
CA LEU A 70 -16.65 24.98 6.55
C LEU A 70 -17.41 25.24 7.86
N ALA A 71 -18.54 24.55 8.05
CA ALA A 71 -19.37 24.58 9.26
C ALA A 71 -20.40 23.44 9.19
N GLY A 72 -20.74 22.80 10.32
CA GLY A 72 -21.68 21.67 10.30
C GLY A 72 -21.32 20.64 9.22
N ASP A 73 -22.30 20.14 8.47
CA ASP A 73 -22.09 19.25 7.31
C ASP A 73 -21.98 20.00 5.97
N LEU A 74 -21.46 21.24 5.98
CA LEU A 74 -21.13 22.01 4.79
C LEU A 74 -19.65 21.84 4.43
N PHE A 75 -19.41 21.40 3.20
CA PHE A 75 -18.10 21.13 2.66
C PHE A 75 -17.82 21.93 1.40
N ALA A 76 -16.55 22.26 1.20
CA ALA A 76 -16.02 22.84 -0.04
C ALA A 76 -14.63 22.24 -0.33
N PRO A 77 -14.11 22.34 -1.57
CA PRO A 77 -12.73 21.96 -1.87
C PRO A 77 -11.73 22.60 -0.90
N VAL A 78 -10.70 21.85 -0.51
CA VAL A 78 -9.69 22.32 0.48
C VAL A 78 -8.96 23.60 0.08
N ASP A 79 -8.90 23.90 -1.21
CA ASP A 79 -8.25 25.06 -1.82
C ASP A 79 -9.26 26.15 -2.22
N ALA A 80 -10.47 26.13 -1.66
CA ALA A 80 -11.50 27.11 -1.92
C ALA A 80 -12.13 27.67 -0.63
N ASP A 81 -12.48 28.96 -0.66
CA ASP A 81 -13.36 29.61 0.32
C ASP A 81 -14.68 30.01 -0.36
N LEU A 82 -15.76 30.07 0.43
CA LEU A 82 -17.09 30.44 -0.04
C LEU A 82 -17.28 31.98 0.00
N LEU A 83 -17.80 32.56 -1.07
CA LEU A 83 -18.10 33.99 -1.19
C LEU A 83 -19.54 34.23 -1.68
N PRO A 84 -20.38 34.98 -0.94
CA PRO A 84 -20.09 35.54 0.38
C PRO A 84 -19.84 34.45 1.43
N ALA A 85 -19.04 34.78 2.44
CA ALA A 85 -18.84 33.90 3.58
C ALA A 85 -20.16 33.80 4.36
N LEU A 86 -20.54 32.58 4.73
CA LEU A 86 -21.72 32.33 5.54
C LEU A 86 -21.45 32.71 7.00
N LEU A 87 -22.45 33.29 7.65
CA LEU A 87 -22.42 33.42 9.10
C LEU A 87 -22.58 32.03 9.75
N PRO A 88 -22.04 31.81 10.96
CA PRO A 88 -22.11 30.51 11.61
C PRO A 88 -23.54 29.98 11.80
N ASP A 89 -24.50 30.85 12.12
CA ASP A 89 -25.92 30.54 12.29
C ASP A 89 -26.61 30.20 10.95
N GLU A 90 -26.28 30.94 9.88
CA GLU A 90 -26.74 30.63 8.52
C GLU A 90 -26.25 29.25 8.08
N ALA A 91 -24.97 28.95 8.31
CA ALA A 91 -24.40 27.66 7.96
C ALA A 91 -25.08 26.52 8.74
N VAL A 92 -25.28 26.69 10.05
CA VAL A 92 -26.04 25.72 10.88
C VAL A 92 -27.47 25.55 10.38
N GLY A 93 -28.14 26.63 9.98
CA GLY A 93 -29.49 26.58 9.42
C GLY A 93 -29.53 25.82 8.09
N LEU A 94 -28.56 26.06 7.20
CA LEU A 94 -28.44 25.41 5.90
C LEU A 94 -28.15 23.91 6.01
N THR A 95 -27.36 23.51 7.02
CA THR A 95 -26.97 22.11 7.23
C THR A 95 -27.81 21.39 8.27
N ARG A 96 -28.93 21.95 8.72
CA ARG A 96 -29.74 21.34 9.79
C ARG A 96 -30.27 19.97 9.41
N ASP A 97 -30.80 19.85 8.20
CA ASP A 97 -31.50 18.64 7.73
C ASP A 97 -30.75 17.88 6.63
N ARG A 98 -29.60 18.41 6.16
CA ARG A 98 -28.85 17.86 5.04
C ARG A 98 -27.39 18.31 5.06
N GLY A 99 -26.51 17.44 4.58
CA GLY A 99 -25.15 17.80 4.25
C GLY A 99 -25.08 18.42 2.85
N LEU A 100 -24.17 19.36 2.67
CA LEU A 100 -24.01 20.14 1.45
C LEU A 100 -22.54 20.15 1.01
N ILE A 101 -22.31 20.03 -0.29
CA ILE A 101 -20.99 20.14 -0.90
C ILE A 101 -21.08 21.18 -2.02
N VAL A 102 -20.40 22.30 -1.84
CA VAL A 102 -20.34 23.36 -2.85
C VAL A 102 -19.15 23.09 -3.76
N LEU A 103 -19.38 22.94 -5.05
CA LEU A 103 -18.38 22.68 -6.07
C LEU A 103 -18.15 23.91 -6.97
N PRO A 104 -17.00 23.97 -7.67
CA PRO A 104 -16.77 25.01 -8.66
C PRO A 104 -17.89 25.07 -9.71
N GLY A 105 -18.19 26.27 -10.19
CA GLY A 105 -19.31 26.49 -11.13
C GLY A 105 -20.69 26.60 -10.47
N GLY A 106 -20.76 26.70 -9.14
CA GLY A 106 -22.02 26.89 -8.40
C GLY A 106 -22.85 25.62 -8.25
N THR A 107 -22.29 24.46 -8.60
CA THR A 107 -22.97 23.18 -8.39
C THR A 107 -22.98 22.86 -6.91
N VAL A 108 -24.14 22.53 -6.38
CA VAL A 108 -24.31 22.11 -4.98
C VAL A 108 -24.81 20.67 -4.96
N LEU A 109 -24.05 19.78 -4.35
CA LEU A 109 -24.48 18.41 -4.06
C LEU A 109 -25.03 18.34 -2.64
N SER A 110 -26.07 17.54 -2.44
CA SER A 110 -26.63 17.28 -1.12
C SER A 110 -26.53 15.80 -0.77
N PHE A 111 -26.36 15.51 0.52
CA PHE A 111 -26.48 14.16 1.09
C PHE A 111 -27.25 14.20 2.41
N ASP A 112 -27.75 13.05 2.85
CA ASP A 112 -28.46 12.90 4.11
C ASP A 112 -27.48 12.42 5.21
N PRO A 113 -27.10 13.27 6.18
CA PRO A 113 -26.18 12.91 7.24
C PRO A 113 -26.77 11.88 8.23
N GLY A 114 -28.10 11.76 8.30
CA GLY A 114 -28.80 10.77 9.12
C GLY A 114 -28.88 9.38 8.48
N ALA A 115 -28.55 9.25 7.20
CA ALA A 115 -28.67 8.01 6.44
C ALA A 115 -27.36 7.60 5.74
N PRO A 116 -26.30 7.25 6.50
CA PRO A 116 -25.08 6.71 5.92
C PRO A 116 -25.37 5.44 5.12
N LEU A 117 -24.75 5.33 3.96
CA LEU A 117 -24.90 4.21 3.05
C LEU A 117 -24.19 2.97 3.64
N PRO A 118 -24.94 1.93 4.04
CA PRO A 118 -24.33 0.73 4.62
C PRO A 118 -23.49 0.01 3.57
N VAL A 119 -22.41 -0.65 4.00
CA VAL A 119 -21.48 -1.37 3.12
C VAL A 119 -22.19 -2.34 2.19
N SER A 120 -23.22 -3.03 2.68
CA SER A 120 -24.02 -3.97 1.90
C SER A 120 -24.74 -3.37 0.69
N ARG A 121 -24.89 -2.04 0.62
CA ARG A 121 -25.54 -1.35 -0.51
C ARG A 121 -24.60 -1.05 -1.66
N TRP A 122 -23.31 -0.91 -1.40
CA TRP A 122 -22.31 -0.59 -2.42
C TRP A 122 -21.27 -1.69 -2.62
N LEU A 123 -21.13 -2.61 -1.67
CA LEU A 123 -20.31 -3.81 -1.83
C LEU A 123 -21.23 -5.01 -1.95
N ALA A 124 -21.48 -5.44 -3.19
CA ALA A 124 -22.15 -6.71 -3.45
C ALA A 124 -21.11 -7.83 -3.27
N PRO A 125 -21.31 -8.78 -2.33
CA PRO A 125 -20.50 -9.98 -2.33
C PRO A 125 -20.67 -10.66 -3.68
N PRO A 126 -19.59 -11.13 -4.33
CA PRO A 126 -19.73 -11.86 -5.58
C PRO A 126 -20.67 -13.04 -5.35
N THR A 127 -21.60 -13.28 -6.26
CA THR A 127 -22.49 -14.45 -6.19
C THR A 127 -21.61 -15.69 -6.15
N VAL A 128 -21.58 -16.35 -4.99
CA VAL A 128 -20.81 -17.58 -4.83
C VAL A 128 -21.37 -18.59 -5.81
N ARG A 129 -20.57 -18.94 -6.82
CA ARG A 129 -20.92 -20.04 -7.73
C ARG A 129 -20.90 -21.34 -6.93
N ARG A 130 -22.06 -21.74 -6.43
CA ARG A 130 -22.31 -23.08 -5.88
C ARG A 130 -22.54 -24.06 -7.02
N ALA A 131 -21.61 -24.10 -7.98
CA ALA A 131 -21.58 -25.22 -8.91
C ALA A 131 -21.53 -26.50 -8.07
N GLU A 132 -22.18 -27.58 -8.55
CA GLU A 132 -22.07 -28.88 -7.90
C GLU A 132 -20.60 -29.15 -7.61
N TRP A 133 -20.33 -29.47 -6.35
CA TRP A 133 -18.99 -29.76 -5.89
C TRP A 133 -18.46 -30.92 -6.72
N ARG A 134 -17.55 -30.62 -7.66
CA ARG A 134 -16.87 -31.67 -8.41
C ARG A 134 -15.90 -32.33 -7.44
N PRO A 135 -15.88 -33.67 -7.34
CA PRO A 135 -14.83 -34.34 -6.59
C PRO A 135 -13.48 -33.85 -7.10
N PHE A 136 -12.52 -33.69 -6.19
CA PHE A 136 -11.16 -33.39 -6.60
C PHE A 136 -10.72 -34.40 -7.68
N PRO A 137 -9.97 -33.97 -8.70
CA PRO A 137 -9.38 -34.93 -9.63
C PRO A 137 -8.65 -35.99 -8.83
N ARG A 138 -8.75 -37.25 -9.27
CA ARG A 138 -8.06 -38.36 -8.61
C ARG A 138 -6.62 -37.95 -8.42
N ARG A 139 -6.14 -38.02 -7.17
CA ARG A 139 -4.75 -37.69 -6.85
C ARG A 139 -3.89 -38.54 -7.80
N PRO A 140 -2.99 -37.93 -8.60
CA PRO A 140 -2.06 -38.72 -9.40
C PRO A 140 -1.32 -39.65 -8.45
N ASP A 141 -1.07 -40.88 -8.90
CA ASP A 141 -0.35 -41.86 -8.09
C ASP A 141 0.97 -41.22 -7.68
N ARG A 142 1.25 -41.29 -6.37
CA ARG A 142 2.47 -40.70 -5.83
C ARG A 142 3.62 -41.49 -6.47
N PRO A 143 4.54 -40.85 -7.20
CA PRO A 143 5.69 -41.57 -7.70
C PRO A 143 6.45 -42.13 -6.49
N ASP A 144 6.67 -43.44 -6.48
CA ASP A 144 7.42 -44.13 -5.42
C ASP A 144 8.90 -43.71 -5.42
N THR A 145 9.35 -43.12 -6.53
CA THR A 145 10.72 -42.64 -6.70
C THR A 145 10.70 -41.31 -7.43
N LEU A 146 11.31 -40.30 -6.83
CA LEU A 146 11.58 -39.03 -7.48
C LEU A 146 12.89 -39.20 -8.26
N THR A 147 12.81 -39.30 -9.58
CA THR A 147 13.96 -39.57 -10.45
C THR A 147 14.76 -38.31 -10.79
N ALA A 148 14.07 -37.21 -11.09
CA ALA A 148 14.68 -35.92 -11.39
C ALA A 148 13.69 -34.78 -11.16
N ILE A 149 14.20 -33.62 -10.71
CA ILE A 149 13.46 -32.36 -10.75
C ILE A 149 14.04 -31.55 -11.90
N GLU A 150 13.40 -31.63 -13.06
CA GLU A 150 13.75 -30.77 -14.18
C GLU A 150 13.16 -29.39 -13.93
N ARG A 151 14.02 -28.45 -13.58
CA ARG A 151 13.68 -27.04 -13.61
C ARG A 151 13.99 -26.59 -15.03
N PRO A 152 13.00 -26.20 -15.86
CA PRO A 152 13.30 -25.65 -17.17
C PRO A 152 14.20 -24.44 -16.94
N SER A 153 15.48 -24.58 -17.23
CA SER A 153 16.38 -23.45 -17.22
C SER A 153 15.88 -22.54 -18.33
N PRO A 154 15.58 -21.26 -18.04
CA PRO A 154 15.41 -20.32 -19.13
C PRO A 154 16.66 -20.41 -20.03
N PRO A 155 16.51 -20.29 -21.35
CA PRO A 155 17.65 -20.32 -22.26
C PRO A 155 18.68 -19.31 -21.76
N VAL A 156 19.93 -19.74 -21.60
CA VAL A 156 21.02 -18.96 -20.97
C VAL A 156 21.17 -17.57 -21.61
N ILE A 157 20.80 -17.45 -22.88
CA ILE A 157 20.76 -16.20 -23.65
C ILE A 157 19.88 -15.14 -22.96
N ALA A 158 18.72 -15.52 -22.44
CA ALA A 158 17.78 -14.57 -21.83
C ALA A 158 18.28 -13.97 -20.52
N VAL A 159 19.17 -14.66 -19.78
CA VAL A 159 19.67 -14.15 -18.49
C VAL A 159 20.81 -13.16 -18.70
N ILE A 160 21.70 -13.42 -19.66
CA ILE A 160 22.81 -12.51 -19.99
C ILE A 160 22.24 -11.24 -20.66
N GLU A 161 21.26 -11.39 -21.56
CA GLU A 161 20.59 -10.23 -22.18
C GLU A 161 19.77 -9.43 -21.15
N LEU A 162 19.04 -10.07 -20.22
CA LEU A 162 18.31 -9.33 -19.17
C LEU A 162 19.25 -8.58 -18.22
N LEU A 163 20.39 -9.19 -17.87
CA LEU A 163 21.38 -8.57 -16.99
C LEU A 163 22.19 -7.47 -17.72
N GLY A 164 22.36 -7.61 -19.03
CA GLY A 164 23.03 -6.63 -19.89
C GLY A 164 22.14 -5.45 -20.28
N ALA A 165 20.82 -5.63 -20.39
CA ALA A 165 19.88 -4.58 -20.80
C ALA A 165 19.78 -3.37 -19.85
N GLY A 166 20.42 -3.44 -18.67
CA GLY A 166 20.54 -2.32 -17.73
C GLY A 166 21.97 -1.80 -17.53
N ALA A 167 22.97 -2.39 -18.20
CA ALA A 167 24.34 -1.92 -18.12
C ALA A 167 24.51 -0.72 -19.08
N PRO A 168 24.91 0.47 -18.59
CA PRO A 168 25.22 1.58 -19.47
C PRO A 168 26.41 1.21 -20.37
N ASP A 169 26.32 1.48 -21.68
CA ASP A 169 27.28 1.08 -22.72
C ASP A 169 28.73 1.53 -22.47
N ASP A 170 28.95 2.47 -21.53
CA ASP A 170 30.26 3.05 -21.21
C ASP A 170 30.86 2.57 -19.87
N ALA A 171 30.34 1.49 -19.28
CA ALA A 171 30.90 0.95 -18.05
C ALA A 171 32.22 0.20 -18.32
N GLU A 172 33.33 0.91 -18.19
CA GLU A 172 34.68 0.33 -18.24
C GLU A 172 34.80 -0.84 -17.23
N PRO A 173 35.21 -2.05 -17.66
CA PRO A 173 35.33 -3.19 -16.77
C PRO A 173 36.34 -2.89 -15.68
N LEU A 174 35.91 -3.05 -14.42
CA LEU A 174 36.76 -2.83 -13.24
C LEU A 174 38.03 -3.70 -13.35
N PRO A 175 39.24 -3.09 -13.32
CA PRO A 175 40.48 -3.85 -13.35
C PRO A 175 40.59 -4.68 -12.07
N GLY A 176 40.59 -6.01 -12.22
CA GLY A 176 40.76 -6.95 -11.09
C GLY A 176 39.74 -8.09 -11.03
N ALA A 177 38.73 -8.15 -11.90
CA ALA A 177 37.88 -9.32 -12.05
C ALA A 177 38.59 -10.39 -12.92
N GLY A 178 39.75 -10.84 -12.45
CA GLY A 178 40.53 -11.89 -13.10
C GLY A 178 39.89 -13.26 -12.93
N GLU A 179 39.85 -14.00 -14.03
CA GLU A 179 39.60 -15.44 -14.09
C GLU A 179 40.59 -16.20 -13.19
N GLY A 180 40.06 -17.13 -12.40
CA GLY A 180 40.84 -18.23 -11.83
C GLY A 180 41.41 -18.01 -10.43
N ALA A 181 40.58 -18.20 -9.39
CA ALA A 181 40.98 -18.81 -8.10
C ALA A 181 39.77 -18.90 -7.16
N ALA A 182 38.92 -19.92 -7.34
CA ALA A 182 37.98 -20.31 -6.30
C ALA A 182 38.72 -21.12 -5.22
N GLY A 183 39.49 -20.43 -4.38
CA GLY A 183 40.06 -21.02 -3.17
C GLY A 183 38.98 -21.27 -2.11
N PRO A 184 39.18 -22.23 -1.19
CA PRO A 184 38.25 -22.46 -0.08
C PRO A 184 38.15 -21.19 0.78
N VAL A 185 36.91 -20.76 1.02
CA VAL A 185 36.60 -19.55 1.79
C VAL A 185 37.09 -19.74 3.24
N PRO A 186 37.93 -18.85 3.79
CA PRO A 186 38.44 -18.94 5.15
C PRO A 186 37.32 -18.97 6.20
N ASP A 187 37.46 -19.82 7.23
CA ASP A 187 36.46 -20.01 8.30
C ASP A 187 36.19 -18.74 9.13
N ASP A 188 37.12 -17.78 9.08
CA ASP A 188 37.03 -16.49 9.77
C ASP A 188 36.03 -15.52 9.09
N ALA A 189 35.56 -15.87 7.88
CA ALA A 189 34.51 -15.14 7.16
C ALA A 189 33.10 -15.40 7.73
N ARG A 190 32.97 -16.20 8.82
CA ARG A 190 31.70 -16.54 9.45
C ARG A 190 31.30 -15.46 10.47
N PRO A 191 30.17 -14.73 10.27
CA PRO A 191 29.83 -13.62 11.14
C PRO A 191 29.28 -14.08 12.50
N PRO A 192 29.62 -13.38 13.60
CA PRO A 192 29.07 -13.66 14.93
C PRO A 192 27.58 -13.29 15.01
N THR A 193 26.80 -14.11 15.72
CA THR A 193 25.36 -13.95 15.95
C THR A 193 25.04 -12.72 16.82
N GLY A 194 24.78 -11.58 16.18
CA GLY A 194 24.43 -10.31 16.83
C GLY A 194 22.93 -9.94 16.79
N SER A 195 22.49 -9.19 17.81
CA SER A 195 21.09 -8.85 18.13
C SER A 195 20.43 -7.84 17.17
N ALA A 196 19.10 -7.76 17.21
CA ALA A 196 18.24 -6.99 16.30
C ALA A 196 18.55 -5.49 16.22
N LEU A 197 19.17 -4.90 17.25
CA LEU A 197 19.56 -3.48 17.25
C LEU A 197 20.74 -3.19 16.31
N ALA A 198 21.61 -4.18 16.08
CA ALA A 198 22.67 -4.07 15.09
C ALA A 198 22.09 -3.93 13.66
N ARG A 199 20.98 -4.62 13.36
CA ARG A 199 20.34 -4.61 12.03
C ARG A 199 19.80 -3.22 11.63
N ALA A 200 19.34 -2.42 12.59
CA ALA A 200 18.82 -1.07 12.32
C ALA A 200 19.95 -0.10 11.91
N VAL A 201 21.11 -0.21 12.56
CA VAL A 201 22.29 0.62 12.25
C VAL A 201 22.85 0.28 10.86
N PHE A 202 22.77 -0.98 10.42
CA PHE A 202 23.24 -1.40 9.10
C PHE A 202 22.40 -0.85 7.93
N GLY A 203 21.08 -0.70 8.10
CA GLY A 203 20.21 -0.17 7.03
C GLY A 203 20.49 1.30 6.67
N ALA A 204 20.90 2.11 7.65
CA ALA A 204 21.17 3.53 7.44
C ALA A 204 22.42 3.80 6.59
N GLY A 205 23.44 2.94 6.68
CA GLY A 205 24.69 3.11 5.94
C GLY A 205 24.55 2.95 4.43
N LEU A 206 23.69 2.03 3.97
CA LEU A 206 23.47 1.78 2.54
C LEU A 206 22.72 2.93 1.86
N ALA A 207 21.73 3.53 2.54
CA ALA A 207 20.98 4.67 2.02
C ALA A 207 21.86 5.92 1.90
N ALA A 208 22.70 6.18 2.91
CA ALA A 208 23.62 7.32 2.90
C ALA A 208 24.71 7.19 1.82
N GLY A 209 25.27 5.99 1.62
CA GLY A 209 26.26 5.72 0.58
C GLY A 209 25.71 5.92 -0.84
N GLY A 210 24.50 5.43 -1.10
CA GLY A 210 23.82 5.60 -2.39
C GLY A 210 23.52 7.07 -2.72
N LEU A 211 23.08 7.85 -1.73
CA LEU A 211 22.80 9.28 -1.89
C LEU A 211 24.07 10.07 -2.23
N LEU A 212 25.19 9.79 -1.55
CA LEU A 212 26.47 10.45 -1.80
C LEU A 212 27.07 10.09 -3.17
N ALA A 213 26.97 8.83 -3.59
CA ALA A 213 27.40 8.41 -4.92
C ALA A 213 26.58 9.10 -6.03
N TRP A 214 25.26 9.20 -5.84
CA TRP A 214 24.37 9.90 -6.76
C TRP A 214 24.67 11.42 -6.82
N LEU A 215 24.84 12.07 -5.66
CA LEU A 215 25.25 13.48 -5.57
C LEU A 215 26.61 13.73 -6.26
N GLY A 216 27.60 12.85 -6.05
CA GLY A 216 28.90 12.94 -6.72
C GLY A 216 28.79 12.92 -8.24
N LYS A 217 27.88 12.10 -8.79
CA LYS A 217 27.60 12.01 -10.22
C LYS A 217 26.91 13.27 -10.76
N GLN A 218 25.96 13.83 -10.01
CA GLN A 218 25.22 15.05 -10.39
C GLN A 218 26.14 16.28 -10.49
N PHE A 219 27.18 16.37 -9.64
CA PHE A 219 28.13 17.49 -9.59
C PHE A 219 29.44 17.25 -10.36
N GLY A 220 29.56 16.16 -11.12
CA GLY A 220 30.77 15.86 -11.91
C GLY A 220 32.04 15.62 -11.08
N SER A 221 31.90 15.34 -9.77
CA SER A 221 33.02 15.14 -8.86
C SER A 221 33.35 13.66 -8.74
N THR A 222 34.36 13.22 -9.50
CA THR A 222 34.86 11.84 -9.49
C THR A 222 35.36 11.39 -8.12
N LYS A 223 35.86 12.31 -7.28
CA LYS A 223 36.30 11.99 -5.91
C LYS A 223 35.13 11.63 -4.99
N LEU A 224 34.01 12.33 -5.07
CA LEU A 224 32.83 12.05 -4.22
C LEU A 224 32.13 10.76 -4.64
N ALA A 225 32.03 10.49 -5.95
CA ALA A 225 31.49 9.24 -6.45
C ALA A 225 32.32 8.03 -5.96
N ARG A 226 33.66 8.15 -5.93
CA ARG A 226 34.55 7.10 -5.42
C ARG A 226 34.38 6.85 -3.92
N ILE A 227 34.27 7.92 -3.12
CA ILE A 227 34.03 7.81 -1.67
C ILE A 227 32.67 7.17 -1.37
N GLY A 228 31.61 7.54 -2.10
CA GLY A 228 30.28 6.93 -1.97
C GLY A 228 30.27 5.45 -2.35
N GLY A 229 30.98 5.08 -3.43
CA GLY A 229 31.13 3.70 -3.87
C GLY A 229 31.87 2.82 -2.85
N ASP A 230 32.99 3.30 -2.31
CA ASP A 230 33.76 2.57 -1.29
C ASP A 230 32.96 2.39 0.01
N LEU A 231 32.14 3.37 0.38
CA LEU A 231 31.30 3.30 1.57
C LEU A 231 30.12 2.33 1.40
N ALA A 232 29.49 2.32 0.22
CA ALA A 232 28.46 1.34 -0.13
C ALA A 232 29.02 -0.09 -0.19
N ARG A 233 30.22 -0.27 -0.76
CA ARG A 233 30.91 -1.57 -0.83
C ARG A 233 31.23 -2.11 0.57
N ARG A 234 31.80 -1.28 1.45
CA ARG A 234 32.04 -1.64 2.86
C ARG A 234 30.77 -1.96 3.64
N ALA A 235 29.65 -1.35 3.27
CA ALA A 235 28.35 -1.66 3.88
C ALA A 235 27.83 -3.02 3.41
N ILE A 236 27.96 -3.35 2.12
CA ILE A 236 27.56 -4.65 1.54
C ILE A 236 28.42 -5.79 2.11
N GLU A 237 29.74 -5.60 2.23
CA GLU A 237 30.65 -6.59 2.84
C GLU A 237 30.32 -6.89 4.32
N ARG A 238 29.57 -6.01 4.99
CA ARG A 238 29.12 -6.20 6.38
C ARG A 238 27.72 -6.78 6.52
N VAL A 239 26.96 -7.00 5.44
CA VAL A 239 25.62 -7.59 5.55
C VAL A 239 25.71 -9.12 5.61
N PRO A 240 25.33 -9.77 6.73
CA PRO A 240 25.26 -11.22 6.79
C PRO A 240 24.19 -11.75 5.84
N ARG A 241 24.53 -12.76 5.04
CA ARG A 241 23.65 -13.34 4.01
C ARG A 241 22.38 -13.93 4.65
N LEU A 242 21.23 -13.38 4.28
CA LEU A 242 19.92 -13.68 4.88
C LEU A 242 19.29 -15.03 4.43
N SER A 243 19.95 -15.79 3.56
CA SER A 243 19.38 -16.98 2.92
C SER A 243 19.21 -18.20 3.83
N GLU A 244 19.73 -18.18 5.06
CA GLU A 244 19.69 -19.34 5.96
C GLU A 244 18.66 -19.22 7.11
N SER A 245 17.94 -18.09 7.23
CA SER A 245 17.11 -17.85 8.43
C SER A 245 15.64 -18.29 8.35
N SER A 246 15.14 -18.77 7.20
CA SER A 246 13.70 -19.08 7.04
C SER A 246 13.31 -20.55 7.29
N SER A 247 14.25 -21.48 7.44
CA SER A 247 13.94 -22.91 7.59
C SER A 247 13.66 -23.37 9.03
N ALA A 248 13.77 -22.50 10.04
CA ALA A 248 13.44 -22.84 11.43
C ALA A 248 11.96 -22.54 11.78
N THR A 249 11.01 -23.01 10.95
CA THR A 249 9.58 -22.99 11.33
C THR A 249 9.31 -24.09 12.35
N ARG A 250 9.35 -23.69 13.62
CA ARG A 250 9.03 -24.48 14.81
C ARG A 250 7.59 -24.99 14.71
N ARG A 251 7.39 -26.29 14.47
CA ARG A 251 6.06 -26.92 14.56
C ARG A 251 5.48 -26.73 15.96
N PRO A 252 4.28 -26.16 16.13
CA PRO A 252 3.60 -26.20 17.41
C PRO A 252 3.21 -27.66 17.73
N ARG A 253 3.64 -28.11 18.90
CA ARG A 253 3.31 -29.39 19.50
C ARG A 253 1.80 -29.40 19.74
N ALA A 254 1.06 -30.25 19.01
CA ALA A 254 -0.35 -30.49 19.27
C ALA A 254 -0.51 -30.95 20.73
N ARG A 255 -1.11 -30.10 21.58
CA ARG A 255 -1.67 -30.55 22.86
C ARG A 255 -2.98 -31.22 22.56
N GLY A 256 -3.10 -32.46 23.00
CA GLY A 256 -4.31 -33.27 22.88
C GLY A 256 -5.51 -32.52 23.47
N CYS A 257 -6.54 -32.41 22.66
CA CYS A 257 -7.90 -32.22 23.13
C CYS A 257 -8.54 -33.61 23.05
N SER A 258 -8.23 -34.44 24.04
CA SER A 258 -8.93 -35.68 24.31
C SER A 258 -10.17 -35.35 25.13
N ASP A 259 -11.30 -35.91 24.68
CA ASP A 259 -12.47 -36.25 25.48
C ASP A 259 -13.36 -35.11 25.98
N SER A 260 -14.44 -34.85 25.23
CA SER A 260 -15.84 -34.89 25.70
C SER A 260 -16.75 -33.98 24.86
N CYS A 261 -17.17 -34.46 23.69
CA CYS A 261 -18.39 -33.96 23.03
C CYS A 261 -19.41 -35.09 23.02
N ASN A 262 -20.37 -34.98 23.94
CA ASN A 262 -21.50 -35.88 24.12
C ASN A 262 -22.64 -35.45 23.18
N PRO A 263 -23.05 -36.25 22.17
CA PRO A 263 -24.16 -35.93 21.30
C PRO A 263 -25.44 -36.59 21.83
N ALA A 264 -26.07 -35.98 22.83
CA ALA A 264 -27.37 -36.44 23.29
C ALA A 264 -28.21 -35.25 23.72
N THR A 265 -29.01 -34.71 22.80
CA THR A 265 -30.39 -34.18 23.01
C THR A 265 -30.78 -33.19 21.92
N TRP A 266 -31.14 -33.71 20.75
CA TRP A 266 -32.08 -33.02 19.85
C TRP A 266 -33.19 -34.00 19.50
N ARG A 267 -34.19 -34.10 20.40
CA ARG A 267 -35.49 -34.71 20.12
C ARG A 267 -36.56 -33.63 20.27
N ARG A 268 -37.22 -33.38 19.14
CA ARG A 268 -38.65 -33.06 18.93
C ARG A 268 -39.37 -32.21 19.98
N GLY A 269 -39.78 -31.03 19.53
CA GLY A 269 -40.97 -30.29 19.93
C GLY A 269 -41.40 -29.47 18.74
#